data_AF-A0A3D3FCF6-F1
#
_entry.id   AF-A0A3D3FCF6-F1
#
_cell.length_a   1.000
_cell.length_b   1.000
_cell.length_c   1.000
_cell.angle_alpha   90.00
_cell.angle_beta   90.00
_cell.angle_gamma   90.00
#
_symmetry.space_group_name_H-M   'P 1'
#
loop_
_entity.id
_entity.type
_entity.pdbx_description
1 polymer ?
#
loop_
_entity_poly.entity_id
_entity_poly.type
_entity_poly.pdbx_seq_one_letter_code
_entity_poly.pdbx_strand_id
1 'polypeptide(L)'
;GLKTGLNLQMDDPATVGADLVVDSVAASERYPKPIFIFDLGTATTLSVVDPKGNYIGGMIIPGPVVAMNALSTQASQLSHIDLETPAKIIGKNTKDCMRSGAVYG
;
A
#
# COMPACT_ATOMS: atom_id res chain seq x y z
N GLY A 1 10.45 -9.22 -23.06
CA GLY A 1 10.26 -8.61 -21.73
C GLY A 1 11.38 -7.63 -21.45
N LEU A 2 11.10 -6.59 -20.67
CA LEU A 2 12.10 -5.62 -20.22
C LEU A 2 13.09 -6.32 -19.27
N LYS A 3 14.40 -6.15 -19.48
CA LYS A 3 15.43 -6.69 -18.59
C LYS A 3 15.60 -5.73 -17.40
N THR A 4 14.85 -5.98 -16.34
CA THR A 4 14.85 -5.14 -15.12
C THR A 4 15.97 -5.50 -14.15
N GLY A 5 16.64 -6.64 -14.34
CA GLY A 5 17.64 -7.16 -13.39
C GLY A 5 17.02 -7.75 -12.11
N LEU A 6 15.69 -7.70 -11.97
CA LEU A 6 14.93 -8.25 -10.85
C LEU A 6 14.41 -9.63 -11.21
N ASN A 7 14.71 -10.64 -10.40
CA ASN A 7 14.16 -11.98 -10.56
C ASN A 7 12.78 -12.05 -9.89
N LEU A 8 11.72 -12.16 -10.68
CA LEU A 8 10.33 -12.23 -10.21
C LEU A 8 9.95 -13.67 -9.88
N GLN A 9 9.86 -14.02 -8.60
CA GLN A 9 9.38 -15.31 -8.11
C GLN A 9 7.87 -15.24 -7.80
N MET A 10 7.10 -15.05 -8.87
CA MET A 10 5.63 -15.08 -8.84
C MET A 10 5.13 -16.27 -9.65
N ASP A 11 3.93 -16.76 -9.32
CA ASP A 11 3.30 -17.84 -10.09
C ASP A 11 3.13 -17.47 -11.57
N ASP A 12 2.75 -16.22 -11.84
CA ASP A 12 2.75 -15.62 -13.18
C ASP A 12 3.48 -14.26 -13.17
N PRO A 13 4.78 -14.24 -13.51
CA PRO A 13 5.58 -13.01 -13.54
C PRO A 13 5.06 -11.93 -14.50
N ALA A 14 4.25 -12.27 -15.51
CA ALA A 14 3.74 -11.30 -16.47
C ALA A 14 2.60 -10.44 -15.89
N THR A 15 2.00 -10.86 -14.77
CA THR A 15 0.90 -10.16 -14.10
C THR A 15 1.36 -9.09 -13.12
N VAL A 16 2.65 -9.04 -12.81
CA VAL A 16 3.19 -8.10 -11.82
C VAL A 16 3.08 -6.67 -12.35
N GLY A 17 2.47 -5.79 -11.53
CA GLY A 17 2.33 -4.37 -11.83
C GLY A 17 3.69 -3.72 -12.12
N ALA A 18 3.72 -2.84 -13.13
CA ALA A 18 4.95 -2.16 -13.54
C ALA A 18 5.51 -1.24 -12.44
N ASP A 19 4.63 -0.62 -11.65
CA ASP A 19 4.93 0.14 -10.45
C ASP A 19 5.68 -0.70 -9.41
N LEU A 20 5.15 -1.87 -9.04
CA LEU A 20 5.77 -2.80 -8.09
C LEU A 20 7.19 -3.22 -8.52
N VAL A 21 7.38 -3.42 -9.83
CA VAL A 21 8.68 -3.78 -10.40
C VAL A 21 9.65 -2.60 -10.33
N VAL A 22 9.24 -1.40 -10.76
CA VAL A 22 10.10 -0.22 -10.78
C VAL A 22 10.52 0.18 -9.36
N ASP A 23 9.60 0.14 -8.40
CA ASP A 23 9.89 0.44 -7.00
C ASP A 23 10.88 -0.56 -6.41
N SER A 24 10.70 -1.85 -6.70
CA SER A 24 11.59 -2.90 -6.22
C SER A 24 13.00 -2.81 -6.82
N VAL A 25 13.11 -2.43 -8.10
CA VAL A 25 14.41 -2.16 -8.75
C VAL A 25 15.08 -0.96 -8.08
N ALA A 26 14.37 0.17 -7.98
CA ALA A 26 14.92 1.40 -7.42
C ALA A 26 15.33 1.23 -5.94
N ALA A 27 14.52 0.51 -5.15
CA ALA A 27 14.83 0.21 -3.76
C ALA A 27 16.03 -0.73 -3.64
N SER A 28 16.13 -1.74 -4.51
CA SER A 28 17.26 -2.68 -4.56
C SER A 28 18.60 -2.02 -4.93
N GLU A 29 18.56 -0.90 -5.65
CA GLU A 29 19.76 -0.11 -5.98
C GLU A 29 20.16 0.86 -4.86
N ARG A 30 19.19 1.37 -4.10
CA ARG A 30 19.41 2.43 -3.10
C ARG A 30 19.60 1.91 -1.68
N TYR A 31 19.12 0.72 -1.38
CA TYR A 31 19.06 0.18 -0.02
C TYR A 31 19.54 -1.28 0.04
N PRO A 32 20.10 -1.72 1.18
CA PRO A 32 20.47 -3.11 1.38
C PRO A 32 19.25 -4.03 1.41
N LYS A 33 19.43 -5.25 0.93
CA LYS A 33 18.44 -6.34 0.97
C LYS A 33 18.62 -7.17 2.25
N PRO A 34 17.57 -7.84 2.78
CA PRO A 34 16.18 -7.84 2.28
C PRO A 34 15.49 -6.50 2.51
N ILE A 35 14.45 -6.21 1.72
CA ILE A 35 13.71 -4.94 1.80
C ILE A 35 12.21 -5.15 1.60
N PHE A 36 11.44 -4.40 2.40
CA PHE A 36 10.01 -4.19 2.24
C PHE A 36 9.80 -2.78 1.69
N ILE A 37 9.08 -2.67 0.57
CA ILE A 37 8.75 -1.38 -0.04
C ILE A 37 7.26 -1.15 0.13
N PHE A 38 6.89 -0.07 0.80
CA PHE A 38 5.50 0.38 0.89
C PHE A 38 5.29 1.57 -0.05
N ASP A 39 4.39 1.43 -1.01
CA ASP A 39 3.92 2.55 -1.84
C ASP A 39 2.50 2.92 -1.43
N LEU A 40 2.30 4.20 -1.07
CA LEU A 40 1.06 4.74 -0.53
C LEU A 40 0.36 5.58 -1.60
N GLY A 41 -0.41 4.92 -2.45
CA GLY A 41 -1.19 5.55 -3.52
C GLY A 41 -2.69 5.29 -3.39
N THR A 42 -3.37 5.18 -4.53
CA THR A 42 -4.80 4.78 -4.60
C THR A 42 -5.02 3.44 -3.89
N ALA A 43 -4.10 2.49 -4.11
CA ALA A 43 -3.91 1.34 -3.24
C ALA A 43 -2.62 1.55 -2.45
N THR A 44 -2.56 0.99 -1.25
CA THR A 44 -1.28 0.81 -0.57
C THR A 44 -0.74 -0.54 -0.98
N THR A 45 0.46 -0.56 -1.55
CA THR A 45 1.14 -1.79 -1.94
C THR A 45 2.32 -2.06 -1.03
N LEU A 46 2.60 -3.33 -0.79
CA LEU A 46 3.82 -3.81 -0.18
C LEU A 46 4.51 -4.72 -1.19
N SER A 47 5.75 -4.43 -1.54
CA SER A 47 6.62 -5.32 -2.33
C SER A 47 7.72 -5.87 -1.46
N VAL A 48 8.04 -7.16 -1.64
CA VAL A 48 9.07 -7.85 -0.86
C VAL A 48 10.21 -8.31 -1.76
N VAL A 49 11.42 -7.89 -1.41
CA VAL A 49 12.65 -8.38 -2.02
C VAL A 49 13.47 -9.14 -0.98
N ASP A 50 13.81 -10.39 -1.29
CA ASP A 50 14.56 -11.28 -0.41
C ASP A 50 16.06 -10.89 -0.32
N PRO A 51 16.85 -11.52 0.57
CA PRO A 51 18.29 -11.22 0.68
C PRO A 51 19.11 -11.48 -0.59
N LYS A 52 18.62 -12.33 -1.51
CA LYS A 52 19.26 -12.63 -2.79
C LYS A 52 18.88 -11.63 -3.89
N GLY A 53 17.95 -10.71 -3.61
CA GLY A 53 17.45 -9.74 -4.58
C GLY A 53 16.35 -10.26 -5.48
N ASN A 54 15.68 -11.35 -5.10
CA ASN A 54 14.48 -11.81 -5.79
C ASN A 54 13.28 -11.04 -5.28
N TYR A 55 12.41 -10.60 -6.19
CA TYR A 55 11.06 -10.19 -5.83
C TYR A 55 10.25 -11.44 -5.52
N ILE A 56 9.71 -11.54 -4.30
CA ILE A 56 9.03 -12.76 -3.83
C ILE A 56 7.54 -12.54 -3.54
N GLY A 57 6.99 -11.42 -4.01
CA GLY A 57 5.59 -11.08 -3.84
C GLY A 57 5.36 -9.87 -2.95
N GLY A 58 4.15 -9.79 -2.39
CA GLY A 58 3.68 -8.56 -1.79
C GLY A 58 2.25 -8.63 -1.27
N MET A 59 1.72 -7.46 -0.93
CA MET A 59 0.34 -7.25 -0.50
C MET A 59 -0.23 -6.01 -1.19
N ILE A 60 -1.53 -6.03 -1.51
CA ILE A 60 -2.26 -4.86 -2.00
C ILE A 60 -3.43 -4.65 -1.04
N ILE A 61 -3.50 -3.49 -0.41
CA ILE A 61 -4.60 -3.09 0.47
C ILE A 61 -5.21 -1.78 -0.04
N PRO A 62 -6.49 -1.48 0.29
CA PRO A 62 -7.08 -0.19 -0.05
C PRO A 62 -6.22 0.96 0.47
N GLY A 63 -5.96 1.96 -0.36
CA GLY A 63 -5.34 3.20 0.10
C GLY A 63 -6.28 3.94 1.07
N PRO A 64 -5.78 4.81 1.95
CA PRO A 64 -6.60 5.48 2.97
C PRO A 64 -7.83 6.19 2.40
N VAL A 65 -7.68 6.87 1.25
CA VAL A 65 -8.78 7.56 0.57
C VAL A 65 -9.82 6.57 0.02
N VAL A 66 -9.38 5.45 -0.55
CA VAL A 66 -10.29 4.41 -1.08
C VAL A 66 -11.06 3.74 0.05
N ALA A 67 -10.39 3.40 1.16
CA ALA A 67 -11.04 2.84 2.34
C ALA A 67 -12.12 3.77 2.92
N MET A 68 -11.79 5.06 3.03
CA MET A 68 -12.72 6.11 3.48
C MET A 68 -13.93 6.27 2.56
N ASN A 69 -13.71 6.25 1.25
CA ASN A 69 -14.78 6.30 0.27
C ASN A 69 -15.67 5.06 0.34
N ALA A 70 -15.08 3.88 0.52
CA ALA A 70 -15.83 2.63 0.68
C ALA A 70 -16.72 2.66 1.93
N LEU A 71 -16.19 3.09 3.07
CA LEU A 71 -16.98 3.28 4.29
C LEU A 71 -18.14 4.25 4.06
N SER A 72 -17.88 5.38 3.40
CA SER A 72 -18.90 6.41 3.18
C SER A 72 -19.99 5.99 2.18
N THR A 73 -19.68 5.07 1.28
CA THR A 73 -20.60 4.62 0.22
C THR A 73 -21.37 3.38 0.63
N GLN A 74 -20.75 2.48 1.41
CA GLN A 74 -21.33 1.17 1.73
C GLN A 74 -21.92 1.09 3.14
N ALA A 75 -21.56 1.99 4.07
CA ALA A 75 -22.15 2.02 5.40
C ALA A 75 -23.20 3.13 5.51
N SER A 76 -24.39 2.80 6.02
CA SER A 76 -25.56 3.69 6.02
C SER A 76 -25.43 4.96 6.87
N GLN A 77 -24.55 4.99 7.87
CA GLN A 77 -24.40 6.10 8.81
C GLN A 77 -23.02 6.79 8.76
N LEU A 78 -22.17 6.40 7.83
CA LEU A 78 -20.84 7.00 7.68
C LEU A 78 -20.90 8.03 6.56
N SER A 79 -20.91 9.31 6.93
CA SER A 79 -20.88 10.42 5.97
C SER A 79 -19.53 10.50 5.26
N HIS A 80 -19.52 11.01 4.02
CA HIS A 80 -18.29 11.37 3.33
C HIS A 80 -17.51 12.44 4.10
N ILE A 81 -16.22 12.19 4.34
CA ILE A 81 -15.31 13.13 5.00
C ILE A 81 -13.94 13.11 4.35
N ASP A 82 -13.27 14.25 4.38
CA ASP A 82 -11.89 14.36 3.92
C ASP A 82 -10.92 13.66 4.87
N LEU A 83 -9.90 13.05 4.27
CA LEU A 83 -8.77 12.46 4.98
C LEU A 83 -7.89 13.60 5.52
N GLU A 84 -7.84 13.69 6.84
CA GLU A 84 -7.02 14.65 7.57
C GLU A 84 -6.30 13.92 8.71
N THR A 85 -5.14 14.43 9.10
CA THR A 85 -4.43 13.92 10.28
C THR A 85 -5.29 14.10 11.52
N PRO A 86 -5.69 13.02 12.21
CA PRO A 86 -6.52 13.11 13.40
C PRO A 86 -5.73 13.72 14.57
N ALA A 87 -6.34 14.63 15.31
CA ALA A 87 -5.71 15.26 16.49
C ALA A 87 -5.48 14.27 17.66
N LYS A 88 -6.25 13.17 17.70
CA LYS A 88 -6.17 12.12 18.72
C LYS A 88 -6.45 10.76 18.08
N ILE A 89 -5.77 9.72 18.56
CA ILE A 89 -6.01 8.33 18.11
C ILE A 89 -7.41 7.86 18.52
N ILE A 90 -7.89 8.19 19.73
CA ILE A 90 -9.24 7.83 20.16
C ILE A 90 -10.20 8.98 19.83
N GLY A 91 -10.92 8.83 18.72
CA GLY A 91 -11.98 9.76 18.31
C GLY A 91 -13.16 9.74 19.27
N LYS A 92 -13.87 10.88 19.39
CA LYS A 92 -15.08 11.01 20.22
C LYS A 92 -16.36 11.27 19.41
N ASN A 93 -16.24 11.29 18.09
CA ASN A 93 -17.36 11.36 17.16
C ASN A 93 -17.01 10.50 15.93
N THR A 94 -18.03 10.16 15.14
CA THR A 94 -17.90 9.26 13.99
C THR A 94 -16.81 9.70 13.01
N LYS A 95 -16.71 11.00 12.72
CA LYS A 95 -15.73 11.52 11.76
C LYS A 95 -14.30 11.33 12.26
N ASP A 96 -14.04 11.64 13.53
CA ASP A 96 -12.72 11.46 14.14
C ASP A 96 -12.36 9.98 14.28
N CYS A 97 -13.34 9.11 14.58
CA CYS A 97 -13.12 7.66 14.60
C CYS A 97 -12.75 7.12 13.22
N MET A 98 -13.42 7.58 12.17
CA MET A 98 -13.10 7.21 10.78
C MET A 98 -11.71 7.69 10.37
N ARG A 99 -11.36 8.95 10.64
CA ARG A 99 -10.02 9.51 10.35
C ARG A 99 -8.91 8.77 11.08
N SER A 100 -9.15 8.44 12.36
CA SER A 100 -8.19 7.64 13.13
C SER A 100 -7.98 6.26 12.52
N GLY A 101 -9.06 5.55 12.20
CA GLY A 101 -8.98 4.24 11.56
C GLY A 101 -8.28 4.29 10.20
N ALA A 102 -8.54 5.32 9.38
CA ALA A 102 -7.93 5.45 8.06
C ALA A 102 -6.42 5.78 8.09
N VAL A 103 -5.93 6.42 9.16
CA VAL A 103 -4.52 6.81 9.29
C VAL A 103 -3.70 5.78 10.07
N TYR A 104 -4.30 5.12 11.08
CA TYR A 104 -3.56 4.27 12.01
C TYR A 104 -3.95 2.79 11.99
N GLY A 105 -5.02 2.41 11.28
CA GLY A 105 -5.46 1.02 11.09
C GLY A 105 -4.82 0.39 9.86
#